data_AF-I0A1U5-F1
#
_entry.id   AF-I0A1U5-F1
#
_cell.length_a   1.000
_cell.length_b   1.000
_cell.length_c   1.000
_cell.angle_alpha   90.00
_cell.angle_beta   90.00
_cell.angle_gamma   90.00
#
_symmetry.space_group_name_H-M   'P 1'
#
loop_
_entity.id
_entity.type
_entity.pdbx_description
1 polymer ?
#
loop_
_entity_poly.entity_id
_entity_poly.type
_entity_poly.pdbx_seq_one_letter_code
_entity_poly.pdbx_strand_id
1 'polypeptide(L)'
;MLVADVNVWKNKKTMFIKRIESDREIGYLDPGIDETLSLINKREKSYTTSSCSGRISIVDTDYLWKRNELPLIFKKHSEVSSEELISIFKKEPMNTFWLIVSGPILHVRTLDIEEALFILNAGREAGFKHSGIMSYSEDGYLVELISGTQFNFPIKNKNGYLINIEKIDYIAKLANSALVDGRRKLEKLNQFLKEKENEIR
;
A
#
# COMPACT_ATOMS: atom_id res chain seq x y z
N MET A 1 -27.48 -15.91 -4.76
CA MET A 1 -26.10 -15.62 -5.21
C MET A 1 -25.98 -14.10 -5.23
N LEU A 2 -24.95 -13.53 -4.60
CA LEU A 2 -24.75 -12.08 -4.61
C LEU A 2 -24.24 -11.70 -6.01
N VAL A 3 -25.03 -10.91 -6.76
CA VAL A 3 -24.74 -10.53 -8.15
C VAL A 3 -24.64 -9.02 -8.24
N ALA A 4 -23.47 -8.54 -8.66
CA ALA A 4 -23.23 -7.11 -8.88
C ALA A 4 -24.12 -6.57 -10.01
N ASP A 5 -24.50 -5.29 -9.90
CA ASP A 5 -25.13 -4.59 -11.03
C ASP A 5 -24.04 -4.26 -12.06
N VAL A 6 -24.14 -4.91 -13.23
CA VAL A 6 -23.17 -4.78 -14.32
C VAL A 6 -23.04 -3.35 -14.85
N ASN A 7 -24.13 -2.57 -14.84
CA ASN A 7 -24.11 -1.19 -15.31
C ASN A 7 -23.42 -0.28 -14.29
N VAL A 8 -23.76 -0.44 -13.00
CA VAL A 8 -23.08 0.27 -11.90
C VAL A 8 -21.58 -0.06 -11.91
N TRP A 9 -21.25 -1.35 -12.04
CA TRP A 9 -19.87 -1.83 -12.17
C TRP A 9 -19.11 -1.16 -13.32
N LYS A 10 -19.64 -1.19 -14.54
CA LYS A 10 -18.99 -0.60 -15.73
C LYS A 10 -18.75 0.90 -15.56
N ASN A 11 -19.74 1.61 -15.00
CA ASN A 11 -19.63 3.04 -14.72
C ASN A 11 -18.53 3.33 -13.68
N LYS A 12 -18.49 2.56 -12.58
CA LYS A 12 -17.46 2.70 -11.54
C LYS A 12 -16.07 2.35 -12.07
N LYS A 13 -15.93 1.25 -12.81
CA LYS A 13 -14.67 0.85 -13.46
C LYS A 13 -14.12 1.97 -14.34
N THR A 14 -14.97 2.53 -15.21
CA THR A 14 -14.59 3.64 -16.10
C THR A 14 -14.16 4.87 -15.30
N MET A 15 -14.89 5.22 -14.23
CA MET A 15 -14.56 6.36 -13.38
C MET A 15 -13.20 6.19 -12.68
N PHE A 16 -12.91 5.01 -12.11
CA PHE A 16 -11.66 4.76 -11.40
C PHE A 16 -10.46 4.66 -12.35
N ILE A 17 -10.62 4.07 -13.54
CA ILE A 17 -9.55 4.03 -14.55
C ILE A 17 -9.19 5.46 -15.00
N LYS A 18 -10.19 6.29 -15.33
CA LYS A 18 -9.96 7.69 -15.71
C LYS A 18 -9.25 8.49 -14.61
N ARG A 19 -9.59 8.22 -13.35
CA ARG A 19 -8.90 8.84 -12.21
C ARG A 19 -7.42 8.45 -12.18
N ILE A 20 -7.10 7.17 -12.34
CA ILE A 20 -5.71 6.68 -12.34
C ILE A 20 -4.93 7.27 -13.53
N GLU A 21 -5.55 7.36 -14.70
CA GLU A 21 -4.94 8.00 -15.88
C GLU A 21 -4.63 9.48 -15.61
N SER A 22 -5.57 10.22 -15.02
CA SER A 22 -5.34 11.61 -14.62
C SER A 22 -4.23 11.73 -13.57
N ASP A 23 -4.23 10.87 -12.54
CA ASP A 23 -3.18 10.83 -11.51
C ASP A 23 -1.81 10.52 -12.13
N ARG A 24 -1.76 9.68 -13.19
CA ARG A 24 -0.54 9.37 -13.95
C ARG A 24 -0.06 10.58 -14.75
N GLU A 25 -0.95 11.27 -15.46
CA GLU A 25 -0.62 12.43 -16.28
C GLU A 25 -0.05 13.60 -15.46
N ILE A 26 -0.61 13.86 -14.28
CA ILE A 26 -0.17 14.95 -13.40
C ILE A 26 1.01 14.55 -12.49
N GLY A 27 1.52 13.31 -12.61
CA GLY A 27 2.63 12.80 -11.80
C GLY A 27 2.30 12.53 -10.33
N TYR A 28 1.01 12.41 -9.98
CA TYR A 28 0.56 12.10 -8.62
C TYR A 28 0.60 10.59 -8.32
N LEU A 29 0.49 9.75 -9.35
CA LEU A 29 0.53 8.31 -9.21
C LEU A 29 1.92 7.83 -8.77
N ASP A 30 1.96 6.99 -7.75
CA ASP A 30 3.17 6.32 -7.29
C ASP A 30 3.74 5.40 -8.40
N PRO A 31 4.93 5.67 -8.96
CA PRO A 31 5.47 4.86 -10.05
C PRO A 31 5.68 3.40 -9.65
N GLY A 32 5.91 3.14 -8.36
CA GLY A 32 6.16 1.79 -7.84
C GLY A 32 4.95 0.85 -7.87
N ILE A 33 3.74 1.35 -8.16
CA ILE A 33 2.52 0.52 -8.26
C ILE A 33 1.88 0.53 -9.65
N ASP A 34 2.30 1.42 -10.55
CA ASP A 34 1.60 1.68 -11.81
C ASP A 34 1.43 0.43 -12.69
N GLU A 35 2.50 -0.38 -12.79
CA GLU A 35 2.44 -1.64 -13.52
C GLU A 35 1.39 -2.60 -12.94
N THR A 36 1.33 -2.73 -11.61
CA THR A 36 0.39 -3.60 -10.92
C THR A 36 -1.04 -3.14 -11.14
N LEU A 37 -1.32 -1.83 -11.02
CA LEU A 37 -2.64 -1.28 -11.31
C LEU A 37 -3.04 -1.53 -12.77
N SER A 38 -2.10 -1.35 -13.69
CA SER A 38 -2.32 -1.55 -15.12
C SER A 38 -2.66 -3.01 -15.44
N LEU A 39 -1.96 -3.98 -14.86
CA LEU A 39 -2.23 -5.41 -15.05
C LEU A 39 -3.60 -5.80 -14.49
N ILE A 40 -3.95 -5.32 -13.30
CA ILE A 40 -5.26 -5.62 -12.69
C ILE A 40 -6.40 -4.97 -13.48
N ASN A 41 -6.26 -3.70 -13.87
CA ASN A 41 -7.32 -2.96 -14.58
C ASN A 41 -7.57 -3.46 -16.02
N LYS A 42 -6.56 -4.11 -16.64
CA LYS A 42 -6.72 -4.77 -17.94
C LYS A 42 -7.65 -5.98 -17.89
N ARG A 43 -7.80 -6.63 -16.74
CA ARG A 43 -8.71 -7.77 -16.58
C ARG A 43 -10.15 -7.30 -16.70
N GLU A 44 -10.99 -8.02 -17.44
CA GLU A 44 -12.36 -7.61 -17.74
C GLU A 44 -13.19 -7.36 -16.47
N LYS A 45 -13.05 -8.26 -15.49
CA LYS A 45 -13.88 -8.33 -14.27
C LYS A 45 -13.27 -7.68 -13.03
N SER A 46 -12.16 -6.94 -13.17
CA SER A 46 -11.50 -6.24 -12.06
C SER A 46 -11.29 -4.76 -12.34
N TYR A 47 -11.23 -3.95 -11.27
CA TYR A 47 -10.60 -2.63 -11.30
C TYR A 47 -10.05 -2.25 -9.93
N THR A 48 -9.00 -1.43 -9.91
CA THR A 48 -8.38 -0.93 -8.68
C THR A 48 -9.03 0.37 -8.21
N THR A 49 -9.11 0.57 -6.90
CA THR A 49 -9.61 1.82 -6.30
C THR A 49 -8.49 2.59 -5.60
N SER A 50 -8.33 2.44 -4.28
CA SER A 50 -7.22 3.02 -3.52
C SER A 50 -6.09 2.01 -3.37
N SER A 51 -4.86 2.39 -3.74
CA SER A 51 -3.70 1.51 -3.63
C SER A 51 -2.44 2.30 -3.26
N CYS A 52 -1.46 1.63 -2.66
CA CYS A 52 -0.20 2.22 -2.20
C CYS A 52 0.94 1.21 -2.42
N SER A 53 2.09 1.63 -2.97
CA SER A 53 3.26 0.73 -3.17
C SER A 53 4.07 0.48 -1.89
N GLY A 54 3.60 1.02 -0.77
CA GLY A 54 4.33 1.12 0.48
C GLY A 54 4.85 2.53 0.72
N ARG A 55 5.14 2.82 1.99
CA ARG A 55 5.63 4.12 2.44
C ARG A 55 6.41 4.01 3.74
N ILE A 56 7.31 4.96 3.92
CA ILE A 56 7.95 5.28 5.19
C ILE A 56 7.34 6.58 5.67
N SER A 57 6.91 6.63 6.92
CA SER A 57 6.29 7.82 7.51
C SER A 57 6.70 8.00 8.96
N ILE A 58 6.67 9.24 9.43
CA ILE A 58 6.81 9.58 10.84
C ILE A 58 5.57 10.34 11.27
N VAL A 59 4.94 9.88 12.33
CA VAL A 59 3.76 10.49 12.95
C VAL A 59 4.07 10.86 14.39
N ASP A 60 3.40 11.87 14.92
CA ASP A 60 3.55 12.31 16.30
C ASP A 60 2.30 11.99 17.12
N THR A 61 2.38 11.02 18.02
CA THR A 61 1.23 10.59 18.82
C THR A 61 1.65 9.89 20.10
N ASP A 62 0.78 9.86 21.10
CA ASP A 62 1.01 9.04 22.30
C ASP A 62 1.05 7.55 21.92
N TYR A 63 0.08 7.11 21.12
CA TYR A 63 -0.11 5.71 20.78
C TYR A 63 -0.64 5.54 19.36
N LEU A 64 -0.08 4.59 18.62
CA LEU A 64 -0.45 4.33 17.22
C LEU A 64 -1.91 3.90 17.01
N TRP A 65 -2.57 3.35 18.04
CA TRP A 65 -3.98 2.97 17.96
C TRP A 65 -4.95 4.14 18.20
N LYS A 66 -4.47 5.32 18.62
CA LYS A 66 -5.28 6.54 18.74
C LYS A 66 -5.34 7.26 17.38
N ARG A 67 -6.28 6.84 16.53
CA ARG A 67 -6.39 7.31 15.12
C ARG A 67 -6.69 8.80 14.93
N ASN A 68 -7.23 9.48 15.93
CA ASN A 68 -7.73 10.86 15.79
C ASN A 68 -6.62 11.92 15.93
N GLU A 69 -5.41 11.52 16.31
CA GLU A 69 -4.30 12.41 16.67
C GLU A 69 -2.98 11.89 16.09
N LEU A 70 -2.90 11.75 14.76
CA LEU A 70 -1.66 11.39 14.07
C LEU A 70 -1.15 12.56 13.19
N PRO A 71 -0.69 13.69 13.78
CA PRO A 71 0.09 14.69 13.05
C PRO A 71 1.18 14.02 12.22
N LEU A 72 1.07 14.12 10.89
CA LEU A 72 2.03 13.56 9.95
C LEU A 72 3.25 14.48 9.87
N ILE A 73 4.40 14.02 10.34
CA ILE A 73 5.65 14.79 10.38
C ILE A 73 6.48 14.59 9.11
N PHE A 74 6.42 13.39 8.55
CA PHE A 74 7.15 12.97 7.36
C PHE A 74 6.42 11.83 6.65
N LYS A 75 6.49 11.82 5.32
CA LYS A 75 5.96 10.74 4.48
C LYS A 75 6.73 10.68 3.17
N LYS A 76 7.14 9.48 2.79
CA LYS A 76 7.76 9.21 1.49
C LYS A 76 7.34 7.85 0.96
N HIS A 77 7.17 7.77 -0.35
CA HIS A 77 6.96 6.53 -1.10
C HIS A 77 8.29 6.03 -1.70
N SER A 78 9.41 6.28 -1.03
CA SER A 78 10.73 5.82 -1.46
C SER A 78 11.65 5.74 -0.25
N GLU A 79 12.86 5.26 -0.48
CA GLU A 79 13.87 5.11 0.55
C GLU A 79 14.17 6.44 1.26
N VAL A 80 14.41 6.33 2.57
CA VAL A 80 14.79 7.44 3.44
C VAL A 80 16.29 7.42 3.69
N SER A 81 16.92 8.60 3.68
CA SER A 81 18.32 8.76 4.05
C SER A 81 18.47 9.01 5.55
N SER A 82 19.66 8.79 6.11
CA SER A 82 19.91 9.11 7.51
C SER A 82 19.86 10.62 7.77
N GLU A 83 20.26 11.45 6.80
CA GLU A 83 20.14 12.91 6.89
C GLU A 83 18.68 13.36 7.00
N GLU A 84 17.77 12.74 6.23
CA GLU A 84 16.33 12.97 6.34
C GLU A 84 15.84 12.65 7.76
N LEU A 85 16.24 11.51 8.33
CA LEU A 85 15.88 11.15 9.71
C LEU A 85 16.49 12.11 10.75
N ILE A 86 17.75 12.50 10.59
CA ILE A 86 18.43 13.49 11.45
C ILE A 86 17.69 14.84 11.41
N SER A 87 17.22 15.27 10.24
CA SER A 87 16.45 16.51 10.10
C SER A 87 15.15 16.46 10.91
N ILE A 88 14.52 15.28 11.00
CA ILE A 88 13.29 15.07 11.75
C ILE A 88 13.58 15.05 13.25
N PHE A 89 14.72 14.51 13.68
CA PHE A 89 15.15 14.52 15.08
C PHE A 89 15.44 15.90 15.65
N LYS A 90 15.72 16.90 14.80
CA LYS A 90 15.84 18.31 15.21
C LYS A 90 14.50 18.93 15.59
N LYS A 91 13.37 18.31 15.21
CA LYS A 91 12.03 18.76 15.60
C LYS A 91 11.71 18.25 17.00
N GLU A 92 10.94 19.01 17.75
CA GLU A 92 10.44 18.60 19.07
C GLU A 92 9.07 17.92 18.93
N PRO A 93 8.89 16.71 19.50
CA PRO A 93 7.62 16.02 19.45
C PRO A 93 6.61 16.63 20.43
N MET A 94 5.38 16.82 19.95
CA MET A 94 4.22 17.08 20.80
C MET A 94 3.86 15.88 21.67
N ASN A 95 4.18 14.66 21.25
CA ASN A 95 4.01 13.43 22.00
C ASN A 95 5.20 12.48 21.76
N THR A 96 5.05 11.48 20.89
CA THR A 96 6.10 10.54 20.49
C THR A 96 6.15 10.46 18.97
N PHE A 97 7.34 10.66 18.39
CA PHE A 97 7.59 10.36 17.00
C PHE A 97 7.69 8.85 16.80
N TRP A 98 6.86 8.32 15.91
CA TRP A 98 6.85 6.92 15.51
C TRP A 98 7.30 6.79 14.05
N LEU A 99 8.40 6.08 13.82
CA LEU A 99 8.79 5.62 12.50
C LEU A 99 7.92 4.43 12.10
N ILE A 100 7.18 4.59 11.02
CA ILE A 100 6.26 3.59 10.48
C ILE A 100 6.73 3.24 9.07
N VAL A 101 6.97 1.96 8.84
CA VAL A 101 7.08 1.41 7.49
C VAL A 101 5.88 0.53 7.25
N SER A 102 5.18 0.81 6.15
CA SER A 102 4.06 0.01 5.67
C SER A 102 4.36 -0.42 4.24
N GLY A 103 4.22 -1.71 3.96
CA GLY A 103 4.36 -2.28 2.63
C GLY A 103 3.15 -1.99 1.73
N PRO A 104 3.13 -2.59 0.54
CA PRO A 104 2.04 -2.39 -0.40
C PRO A 104 0.68 -2.83 0.14
N ILE A 105 -0.35 -2.07 -0.23
CA ILE A 105 -1.77 -2.35 0.00
C ILE A 105 -2.52 -2.05 -1.29
N LEU A 106 -3.35 -2.97 -1.77
CA LEU A 106 -4.19 -2.78 -2.95
C LEU A 106 -5.65 -3.05 -2.61
N HIS A 107 -6.53 -2.18 -3.10
CA HIS A 107 -7.97 -2.44 -3.12
C HIS A 107 -8.43 -2.70 -4.55
N VAL A 108 -8.91 -3.91 -4.77
CA VAL A 108 -9.38 -4.39 -6.07
C VAL A 108 -10.87 -4.68 -5.94
N ARG A 109 -11.68 -3.97 -6.71
CA ARG A 109 -13.06 -4.35 -6.94
C ARG A 109 -13.08 -5.49 -7.96
N THR A 110 -14.00 -6.44 -7.78
CA THR A 110 -14.21 -7.57 -8.70
C THR A 110 -15.71 -7.79 -8.94
N LEU A 111 -16.08 -8.10 -10.18
CA LEU A 111 -17.48 -8.21 -10.60
C LEU A 111 -18.19 -9.39 -9.94
N ASP A 112 -17.49 -10.52 -9.81
CA ASP A 112 -17.99 -11.77 -9.28
C ASP A 112 -16.99 -12.44 -8.31
N ILE A 113 -17.46 -13.48 -7.63
CA ILE A 113 -16.68 -14.15 -6.59
C ILE A 113 -15.52 -14.95 -7.19
N GLU A 114 -15.67 -15.46 -8.42
CA GLU A 114 -14.65 -16.19 -9.14
C GLU A 114 -13.43 -15.31 -9.39
N GLU A 115 -13.64 -14.09 -9.89
CA GLU A 115 -12.57 -13.10 -10.07
C GLU A 115 -11.99 -12.65 -8.73
N ALA A 116 -12.83 -12.48 -7.69
CA ALA A 116 -12.36 -12.15 -6.34
C ALA A 116 -11.39 -13.20 -5.79
N LEU A 117 -11.74 -14.49 -5.93
CA LEU A 117 -10.92 -15.61 -5.50
C LEU A 117 -9.64 -15.73 -6.35
N PHE A 118 -9.71 -15.46 -7.65
CA PHE A 118 -8.52 -15.40 -8.50
C PHE A 118 -7.53 -14.34 -8.01
N ILE A 119 -7.98 -13.09 -7.81
CA ILE A 119 -7.13 -11.99 -7.33
C ILE A 119 -6.56 -12.29 -5.94
N LEU A 120 -7.38 -12.85 -5.05
CA LEU A 120 -6.95 -13.23 -3.71
C LEU A 120 -5.86 -14.31 -3.73
N ASN A 121 -6.02 -15.34 -4.56
CA ASN A 121 -5.03 -16.41 -4.71
C ASN A 121 -3.74 -15.88 -5.32
N ALA A 122 -3.82 -15.07 -6.39
CA ALA A 122 -2.66 -14.40 -6.98
C ALA A 122 -1.89 -13.57 -5.94
N GLY A 123 -2.61 -12.79 -5.13
CA GLY A 123 -2.03 -12.02 -4.03
C GLY A 123 -1.34 -12.90 -3.00
N ARG A 124 -1.97 -14.01 -2.57
CA ARG A 124 -1.40 -14.92 -1.57
C ARG A 124 -0.12 -15.61 -2.06
N GLU A 125 -0.11 -16.09 -3.30
CA GLU A 125 1.08 -16.67 -3.94
C GLU A 125 2.22 -15.63 -4.05
N ALA A 126 1.88 -14.37 -4.31
CA ALA A 126 2.84 -13.27 -4.33
C ALA A 126 3.32 -12.82 -2.94
N GLY A 127 2.75 -13.35 -1.85
CA GLY A 127 3.14 -13.06 -0.48
C GLY A 127 2.27 -12.06 0.27
N PHE A 128 1.12 -11.66 -0.28
CA PHE A 128 0.11 -10.84 0.41
C PHE A 128 -0.75 -11.72 1.34
N LYS A 129 -0.16 -12.17 2.45
CA LYS A 129 -0.75 -13.19 3.33
C LYS A 129 -1.95 -12.70 4.14
N HIS A 130 -2.07 -11.40 4.41
CA HIS A 130 -3.16 -10.82 5.20
C HIS A 130 -4.30 -10.29 4.32
N SER A 131 -4.50 -10.92 3.16
CA SER A 131 -5.49 -10.51 2.17
C SER A 131 -6.84 -11.19 2.37
N GLY A 132 -7.91 -10.50 1.99
CA GLY A 132 -9.26 -11.01 2.12
C GLY A 132 -10.29 -10.24 1.30
N ILE A 133 -11.49 -10.80 1.22
CA ILE A 133 -12.68 -10.11 0.70
C ILE A 133 -13.27 -9.30 1.86
N MET A 134 -13.24 -7.99 1.73
CA MET A 134 -13.62 -7.05 2.79
C MET A 134 -15.11 -6.78 2.84
N SER A 135 -15.74 -6.69 1.67
CA SER A 135 -17.16 -6.36 1.56
C SER A 135 -17.71 -6.72 0.19
N TYR A 136 -19.04 -6.68 0.10
CA TYR A 136 -19.79 -6.77 -1.13
C TYR A 136 -20.74 -5.56 -1.21
N SER A 137 -20.85 -4.96 -2.39
CA SER A 137 -21.78 -3.87 -2.69
C SER A 137 -22.34 -4.00 -4.11
N GLU A 138 -23.17 -3.05 -4.55
CA GLU A 138 -23.76 -3.05 -5.91
C GLU A 138 -22.70 -3.11 -7.03
N ASP A 139 -21.51 -2.56 -6.79
CA ASP A 139 -20.34 -2.64 -7.66
C ASP A 139 -19.41 -3.83 -7.33
N GLY A 140 -19.97 -4.93 -6.82
CA GLY A 140 -19.26 -6.19 -6.63
C GLY A 140 -18.42 -6.30 -5.35
N TYR A 141 -17.46 -7.22 -5.36
CA TYR A 141 -16.67 -7.58 -4.18
C TYR A 141 -15.43 -6.70 -4.06
N LEU A 142 -15.15 -6.22 -2.85
CA LEU A 142 -13.90 -5.54 -2.52
C LEU A 142 -12.89 -6.55 -1.99
N VAL A 143 -11.82 -6.79 -2.74
CA VAL A 143 -10.66 -7.57 -2.31
C VAL A 143 -9.57 -6.61 -1.84
N GLU A 144 -9.06 -6.84 -0.63
CA GLU A 144 -7.91 -6.13 -0.09
C GLU A 144 -6.68 -7.05 -0.10
N LEU A 145 -5.61 -6.60 -0.76
CA LEU A 145 -4.32 -7.28 -0.78
C LEU A 145 -3.36 -6.55 0.16
N ILE A 146 -2.95 -7.19 1.26
CA ILE A 146 -2.03 -6.62 2.25
C ILE A 146 -0.74 -7.44 2.31
N SER A 147 0.39 -6.78 2.04
CA SER A 147 1.73 -7.40 2.03
C SER A 147 2.18 -7.98 3.38
N GLY A 148 1.63 -7.48 4.49
CA GLY A 148 2.06 -7.83 5.85
C GLY A 148 3.39 -7.24 6.27
N THR A 149 4.12 -6.60 5.36
CA THR A 149 5.36 -5.90 5.70
C THR A 149 5.01 -4.63 6.45
N GLN A 150 5.13 -4.68 7.78
CA GLN A 150 4.92 -3.53 8.61
C GLN A 150 5.85 -3.58 9.81
N PHE A 151 6.46 -2.45 10.14
CA PHE A 151 7.02 -2.26 11.47
C PHE A 151 6.80 -0.82 11.93
N ASN A 152 6.65 -0.67 13.24
CA ASN A 152 6.48 0.62 13.87
C ASN A 152 7.46 0.72 15.04
N PHE A 153 8.25 1.78 15.08
CA PHE A 153 9.28 1.97 16.10
C PHE A 153 9.21 3.39 16.68
N PRO A 154 9.14 3.57 18.01
CA PRO A 154 9.16 4.89 18.63
C PRO A 154 10.60 5.43 18.65
N ILE A 155 10.86 6.61 18.08
CA ILE A 155 12.22 7.11 17.85
C ILE A 155 12.62 8.29 18.74
N LYS A 156 11.67 9.15 19.13
CA LYS A 156 11.91 10.32 20.00
C LYS A 156 10.60 10.68 20.71
N ASN A 157 10.66 11.07 21.97
CA ASN A 157 9.55 11.67 22.70
C ASN A 157 10.00 12.95 23.42
N LYS A 158 9.11 13.55 24.22
CA LYS A 158 9.39 14.76 25.02
C LYS A 158 10.61 14.66 25.94
N ASN A 159 10.99 13.43 26.32
CA ASN A 159 12.10 13.17 27.23
C ASN A 159 13.41 12.90 26.47
N GLY A 160 13.41 12.95 25.14
CA GLY A 160 14.58 12.75 24.29
C GLY A 160 14.48 11.56 23.34
N TYR A 161 15.63 11.05 22.90
CA TYR A 161 15.71 9.94 21.96
C TYR A 161 15.37 8.61 22.62
N LEU A 162 14.59 7.78 21.92
CA LEU A 162 14.25 6.41 22.33
C LEU A 162 15.11 5.36 21.62
N ILE A 163 16.01 5.81 20.76
CA ILE A 163 16.99 5.01 20.02
C ILE A 163 18.40 5.48 20.31
N ASN A 164 19.39 4.62 20.00
CA ASN A 164 20.76 5.09 19.86
C ASN A 164 20.91 5.84 18.52
N ILE A 165 21.08 7.17 18.59
CA ILE A 165 21.26 8.04 17.43
C ILE A 165 22.50 7.70 16.60
N GLU A 166 23.55 7.14 17.21
CA GLU A 166 24.76 6.68 16.51
C GLU A 166 24.47 5.51 15.53
N LYS A 167 23.30 4.87 15.66
CA LYS A 167 22.84 3.79 14.78
C LYS A 167 21.83 4.25 13.75
N ILE A 168 21.70 5.56 13.49
CA ILE A 168 20.67 6.07 12.60
C ILE A 168 20.78 5.55 11.16
N ASP A 169 21.99 5.36 10.64
CA ASP A 169 22.22 4.76 9.32
C ASP A 169 21.66 3.33 9.25
N TYR A 170 21.80 2.57 10.33
CA TYR A 170 21.26 1.22 10.41
C TYR A 170 19.72 1.23 10.45
N ILE A 171 19.12 2.18 11.16
CA ILE A 171 17.67 2.33 11.23
C ILE A 171 17.09 2.72 9.87
N ALA A 172 17.74 3.66 9.15
CA ALA A 172 17.36 4.00 7.78
C ALA A 172 17.45 2.79 6.86
N LYS A 173 18.55 2.03 6.92
CA LYS A 173 18.73 0.78 6.15
C LYS A 173 17.65 -0.26 6.45
N LEU A 174 17.29 -0.44 7.72
CA LEU A 174 16.22 -1.36 8.11
C LEU A 174 14.86 -0.94 7.55
N ALA A 175 14.56 0.37 7.61
CA ALA A 175 13.33 0.94 7.04
C ALA A 175 13.25 0.75 5.53
N ASN A 176 14.34 1.03 4.83
CA ASN A 176 14.45 0.87 3.38
C ASN A 176 14.36 -0.60 2.98
N SER A 177 15.03 -1.50 3.72
CA SER A 177 14.98 -2.94 3.46
C SER A 177 13.55 -3.49 3.58
N ALA A 178 12.79 -3.06 4.58
CA ALA A 178 11.39 -3.45 4.71
C ALA A 178 10.53 -2.89 3.56
N LEU A 179 10.73 -1.62 3.17
CA LEU A 179 10.00 -1.05 2.03
C LEU A 179 10.27 -1.84 0.74
N VAL A 180 11.54 -2.14 0.46
CA VAL A 180 11.96 -2.92 -0.72
C VAL A 180 11.41 -4.34 -0.67
N ASP A 181 11.45 -5.02 0.48
CA ASP A 181 10.87 -6.36 0.62
C ASP A 181 9.35 -6.38 0.43
N GLY A 182 8.66 -5.32 0.88
CA GLY A 182 7.25 -5.10 0.57
C GLY A 182 7.01 -5.05 -0.94
N ARG A 183 7.81 -4.25 -1.65
CA ARG A 183 7.69 -4.04 -3.11
C ARG A 183 8.00 -5.26 -3.96
N ARG A 184 8.93 -6.12 -3.53
CA ARG A 184 9.17 -7.42 -4.21
C ARG A 184 7.91 -8.28 -4.34
N LYS A 185 6.93 -8.10 -3.44
CA LYS A 185 5.64 -8.80 -3.53
C LYS A 185 4.79 -8.27 -4.69
N LEU A 186 4.86 -6.98 -5.01
CA LEU A 186 4.24 -6.42 -6.22
C LEU A 186 4.84 -7.00 -7.49
N GLU A 187 6.17 -7.14 -7.54
CA GLU A 187 6.87 -7.75 -8.69
C GLU A 187 6.40 -9.19 -8.92
N LYS A 188 6.32 -9.99 -7.85
CA LYS A 188 5.79 -11.36 -7.91
C LYS A 188 4.33 -11.41 -8.35
N LEU A 189 3.51 -10.47 -7.86
CA LEU A 189 2.11 -10.36 -8.27
C LEU A 189 2.01 -10.02 -9.77
N ASN A 190 2.83 -9.08 -10.26
CA ASN A 190 2.88 -8.72 -11.67
C ASN A 190 3.27 -9.92 -12.53
N GLN A 191 4.26 -10.72 -12.10
CA GLN A 191 4.65 -11.94 -12.79
C GLN A 191 3.50 -12.95 -12.87
N PHE A 192 2.85 -13.25 -11.73
CA PHE A 192 1.73 -14.18 -11.69
C PHE A 192 0.57 -13.76 -12.61
N LEU A 193 0.22 -12.46 -12.58
CA LEU A 193 -0.85 -11.91 -13.42
C LEU A 193 -0.54 -12.03 -14.92
N LYS A 194 0.72 -11.83 -15.32
CA LYS A 194 1.17 -11.97 -16.72
C LYS A 194 1.16 -13.43 -17.18
N GLU A 195 1.63 -14.36 -16.34
CA GLU A 195 1.65 -15.80 -16.67
C GLU A 195 0.25 -16.33 -16.91
N LYS A 196 -0.72 -15.96 -16.05
CA LYS A 196 -2.12 -16.38 -16.20
C LYS A 196 -2.87 -15.72 -17.35
N GLU A 197 -2.42 -14.56 -17.84
CA GLU A 197 -2.97 -13.97 -19.07
C GLU A 197 -2.58 -14.79 -20.30
N ASN A 198 -1.38 -15.38 -20.32
CA ASN A 198 -0.89 -16.18 -21.44
C ASN A 198 -1.49 -17.58 -21.50
N GLU A 199 -1.93 -18.15 -20.37
CA GLU A 199 -2.61 -19.46 -20.33
C GLU A 199 -4.03 -19.44 -20.90
N ILE A 200 -4.64 -18.25 -21.03
CA ILE A 200 -6.03 -18.06 -21.50
C ILE A 200 -6.07 -17.71 -23.00
N ARG A 201 -4.93 -17.36 -23.61
CA ARG A 201 -4.80 -17.06 -25.05
C ARG A 201 -4.40 -18.29 -25.85
#